data_AF-A0A0N4W6I7-F1
#
_entry.id   AF-A0A0N4W6I7-F1
#
_cell.length_a   1.000
_cell.length_b   1.000
_cell.length_c   1.000
_cell.angle_alpha   90.00
_cell.angle_beta   90.00
_cell.angle_gamma   90.00
#
_symmetry.space_group_name_H-M   'P 1'
#
loop_
_entity.id
_entity.type
_entity.pdbx_description
1 polymer ?
#
loop_
_entity_poly.entity_id
_entity_poly.type
_entity_poly.pdbx_seq_one_letter_code
_entity_poly.pdbx_strand_id
1 'polypeptide(L)'
;MLAALFALVNAASAALSSFNYVPLGNNPTLYTPGFEPIMHLDQHTFDDTIFKQDHAFLVEFYADWCGHCRAFVPFFRQFANLVREWNSVVTVAVINCADTFNAQTCRDNGITYYPMIKYFPRTARTPNQARMIEAQHSAESMREALMRMVANEYSVARYPDWPNLSHIYVDSTTTYGQLWEGVPESADYLAIIFEEYDGIGVQFILDLSSRSHMLGARRALSNSLLVGMLRITEFPTVALFRRDHQQALYMMRCREMFYISETDMLKAMRMALYDEVIRTPGYIQDENLTGLTDFVTLLSNHFPVLSFSNEIRRSKRTTSTILKNSERARLVFIHMREYLESRKSRNAVPVDEYKRQFENVERVYAHPFPVNASWQHCKGTLPTFRGYTCGLWTTFHALTVHTYIDTIKDSNVNALKPLKSIQGWVRGFFGCQHCKNHFMNMTTNILPMTERRVRHPQDMMTYLWRAHNIVNNRLHGDPSEDPQFTKVQFPPPFLCPTCHSGGQFSRRQVGIAHTTSLITSTSSI
;
A
#
# COMPACT_ATOMS: atom_id res chain seq x y z
N MET A 1 -35.21 -41.80 -33.67
CA MET A 1 -34.00 -42.18 -32.91
C MET A 1 -32.93 -41.10 -32.91
N LEU A 2 -32.43 -40.61 -34.05
CA LEU A 2 -31.40 -39.54 -34.08
C LEU A 2 -31.85 -38.22 -33.42
N ALA A 3 -33.09 -37.78 -33.63
CA ALA A 3 -33.62 -36.56 -33.00
C ALA A 3 -33.77 -36.68 -31.46
N ALA A 4 -34.04 -37.89 -30.96
CA ALA A 4 -34.09 -38.18 -29.53
C ALA A 4 -32.68 -38.27 -28.92
N LEU A 5 -31.70 -38.76 -29.68
CA LEU A 5 -30.28 -38.70 -29.30
C LEU A 5 -29.75 -37.26 -29.26
N PHE A 6 -30.10 -36.40 -30.23
CA PHE A 6 -29.74 -34.98 -30.21
C PHE A 6 -30.40 -34.22 -29.05
N ALA A 7 -31.65 -34.56 -28.68
CA ALA A 7 -32.32 -34.01 -27.51
C ALA A 7 -31.67 -34.47 -26.19
N LEU A 8 -31.18 -35.72 -26.11
CA LEU A 8 -30.45 -36.24 -24.95
C LEU A 8 -29.03 -35.68 -24.83
N VAL A 9 -28.36 -35.38 -25.95
CA VAL A 9 -27.03 -34.73 -25.96
C VAL A 9 -27.14 -33.25 -25.58
N ASN A 10 -28.20 -32.55 -25.99
CA ASN A 10 -28.47 -31.16 -25.55
C ASN A 10 -28.95 -31.06 -24.09
N ALA A 11 -29.49 -32.12 -23.52
CA ALA A 11 -29.81 -32.21 -22.09
C ALA A 11 -28.58 -32.53 -21.21
N ALA A 12 -27.42 -32.79 -21.82
CA ALA A 12 -26.18 -33.21 -21.16
C ALA A 12 -25.02 -32.23 -21.40
N SER A 13 -25.26 -31.00 -21.84
CA SER A 13 -24.24 -29.95 -21.82
C SER A 13 -24.14 -29.38 -20.41
N ALA A 14 -22.99 -29.57 -19.75
CA ALA A 14 -22.70 -28.95 -18.47
C ALA A 14 -22.93 -27.42 -18.56
N ALA A 15 -23.69 -26.86 -17.63
CA ALA A 15 -24.00 -25.44 -17.58
C ALA A 15 -22.86 -24.69 -16.89
N LEU A 16 -21.69 -24.60 -17.53
CA LEU A 16 -20.53 -23.90 -16.96
C LEU A 16 -20.73 -22.38 -16.95
N SER A 17 -20.38 -21.74 -15.84
CA SER A 17 -20.31 -20.29 -15.74
C SER A 17 -19.01 -19.72 -16.33
N SER A 18 -18.98 -18.41 -16.54
CA SER A 18 -17.80 -17.63 -16.93
C SER A 18 -17.84 -16.24 -16.30
N PHE A 19 -16.74 -15.47 -16.39
CA PHE A 19 -16.71 -14.09 -15.89
C PHE A 19 -17.76 -13.17 -16.53
N ASN A 20 -18.21 -13.47 -17.76
CA ASN A 20 -19.22 -12.69 -18.48
C ASN A 20 -20.64 -13.27 -18.34
N TYR A 21 -20.80 -14.39 -17.62
CA TYR A 21 -22.09 -15.02 -17.44
C TYR A 21 -23.02 -14.12 -16.62
N VAL A 22 -24.25 -13.94 -17.10
CA VAL A 22 -25.29 -13.20 -16.40
C VAL A 22 -26.25 -14.20 -15.75
N PRO A 23 -26.37 -14.23 -14.41
CA PRO A 23 -27.32 -15.11 -13.72
C PRO A 23 -28.75 -14.96 -14.21
N LEU A 24 -29.48 -16.07 -14.24
CA LEU A 24 -30.88 -16.10 -14.70
C LEU A 24 -31.90 -15.68 -13.63
N GLY A 25 -31.44 -15.40 -12.41
CA GLY A 25 -32.28 -14.88 -11.33
C GLY A 25 -32.94 -13.55 -11.67
N ASN A 26 -34.08 -13.27 -11.02
CA ASN A 26 -34.83 -12.02 -11.18
C ASN A 26 -34.29 -10.87 -10.33
N ASN A 27 -33.57 -11.19 -9.24
CA ASN A 27 -33.03 -10.19 -8.33
C ASN A 27 -31.79 -9.51 -8.90
N PRO A 28 -31.55 -8.22 -8.57
CA PRO A 28 -30.35 -7.51 -9.00
C PRO A 28 -29.09 -8.12 -8.37
N THR A 29 -27.99 -8.12 -9.13
CA THR A 29 -26.68 -8.52 -8.61
C THR A 29 -25.96 -7.35 -7.94
N LEU A 30 -25.18 -7.63 -6.88
CA LEU A 30 -24.32 -6.61 -6.26
C LEU A 30 -23.01 -6.36 -7.04
N TYR A 31 -22.62 -7.33 -7.87
CA TYR A 31 -21.44 -7.31 -8.72
C TYR A 31 -21.85 -7.23 -10.20
N THR A 32 -20.96 -6.78 -11.09
CA THR A 32 -21.28 -6.60 -12.51
C THR A 32 -20.54 -7.64 -13.35
N PRO A 33 -21.25 -8.56 -14.03
CA PRO A 33 -20.62 -9.54 -14.90
C PRO A 33 -19.67 -8.88 -15.92
N GLY A 34 -18.47 -9.43 -16.06
CA GLY A 34 -17.44 -8.98 -16.99
C GLY A 34 -16.69 -7.70 -16.59
N PHE A 35 -17.11 -6.99 -15.54
CA PHE A 35 -16.41 -5.78 -15.07
C PHE A 35 -15.30 -6.12 -14.09
N GLU A 36 -15.61 -6.92 -13.07
CA GLU A 36 -14.64 -7.43 -12.10
C GLU A 36 -14.21 -8.86 -12.45
N PRO A 37 -13.02 -9.31 -12.02
CA PRO A 37 -12.60 -10.71 -12.15
C PRO A 37 -13.33 -11.60 -11.12
N ILE A 38 -14.66 -11.56 -11.14
CA ILE A 38 -15.56 -12.28 -10.26
C ILE A 38 -16.52 -13.09 -11.13
N MET A 39 -16.53 -14.41 -10.96
CA MET A 39 -17.44 -15.29 -11.68
C MET A 39 -18.83 -15.29 -11.02
N HIS A 40 -19.87 -15.16 -11.82
CA HIS A 40 -21.24 -15.14 -11.31
C HIS A 40 -21.87 -16.53 -11.40
N LEU A 41 -22.44 -17.03 -10.32
CA LEU A 41 -23.08 -18.34 -10.27
C LEU A 41 -24.57 -18.20 -10.01
N ASP A 42 -25.33 -19.19 -10.47
CA ASP A 42 -26.71 -19.41 -10.09
C ASP A 42 -27.02 -20.90 -9.92
N GLN A 43 -28.28 -21.24 -9.66
CA GLN A 43 -28.69 -22.61 -9.43
C GLN A 43 -28.38 -23.55 -10.60
N HIS A 44 -28.39 -23.08 -11.85
CA HIS A 44 -28.07 -23.93 -13.00
C HIS A 44 -26.57 -24.16 -13.13
N THR A 45 -25.76 -23.14 -12.85
CA THR A 45 -24.32 -23.22 -13.12
C THR A 45 -23.48 -23.72 -11.97
N PHE A 46 -23.99 -23.65 -10.72
CA PHE A 46 -23.16 -23.86 -9.53
C PHE A 46 -22.46 -25.22 -9.51
N ASP A 47 -23.21 -26.33 -9.60
CA ASP A 47 -22.64 -27.67 -9.40
C ASP A 47 -21.62 -28.02 -10.49
N ASP A 48 -21.96 -27.75 -11.75
CA ASP A 48 -21.12 -28.02 -12.91
C ASP A 48 -19.85 -27.16 -12.92
N THR A 49 -19.90 -25.96 -12.32
CA THR A 49 -18.76 -25.04 -12.27
C THR A 49 -17.88 -25.25 -11.04
N ILE A 50 -18.44 -25.66 -9.89
CA ILE A 50 -17.70 -25.73 -8.62
C ILE A 50 -17.11 -27.11 -8.36
N PHE A 51 -17.81 -28.18 -8.73
CA PHE A 51 -17.40 -29.54 -8.38
C PHE A 51 -16.62 -30.21 -9.50
N LYS A 52 -15.66 -31.09 -9.12
CA LYS A 52 -14.86 -31.91 -10.05
C LYS A 52 -14.05 -31.10 -11.07
N GLN A 53 -13.50 -29.97 -10.64
CA GLN A 53 -12.74 -29.06 -11.49
C GLN A 53 -11.22 -29.32 -11.42
N ASP A 54 -10.46 -28.61 -12.25
CA ASP A 54 -8.99 -28.60 -12.27
C ASP A 54 -8.36 -27.54 -11.35
N HIS A 55 -9.17 -26.65 -10.77
CA HIS A 55 -8.76 -25.62 -9.84
C HIS A 55 -9.77 -25.47 -8.69
N ALA A 56 -9.40 -24.70 -7.67
CA ALA A 56 -10.25 -24.43 -6.51
C ALA A 56 -11.18 -23.22 -6.76
N PHE A 57 -12.18 -23.04 -5.91
CA PHE A 57 -13.07 -21.88 -5.96
C PHE A 57 -13.22 -21.22 -4.60
N LEU A 58 -13.30 -19.89 -4.58
CA LEU A 58 -13.74 -19.12 -3.43
C LEU A 58 -15.08 -18.46 -3.78
N VAL A 59 -16.15 -18.85 -3.09
CA VAL A 59 -17.51 -18.38 -3.38
C VAL A 59 -18.03 -17.51 -2.23
N GLU A 60 -18.46 -16.30 -2.54
CA GLU A 60 -19.29 -15.48 -1.65
C GLU A 60 -20.78 -15.77 -1.90
N PHE A 61 -21.46 -16.22 -0.85
CA PHE A 61 -22.91 -16.33 -0.80
C PHE A 61 -23.46 -15.06 -0.12
N TYR A 62 -24.15 -14.23 -0.89
CA TYR A 62 -24.64 -12.93 -0.44
C TYR A 62 -26.15 -12.78 -0.60
N ALA A 63 -26.70 -11.69 -0.08
CA ALA A 63 -28.07 -11.25 -0.33
C ALA A 63 -28.07 -9.78 -0.74
N ASP A 64 -28.71 -9.44 -1.87
CA ASP A 64 -28.72 -8.08 -2.44
C ASP A 64 -29.26 -7.01 -1.48
N TRP A 65 -30.25 -7.34 -0.66
CA TRP A 65 -30.90 -6.44 0.30
C TRP A 65 -30.13 -6.32 1.62
N CYS A 66 -29.12 -7.16 1.87
CA CYS A 66 -28.37 -7.14 3.12
C CYS A 66 -27.40 -5.95 3.17
N GLY A 67 -27.58 -5.06 4.14
CA GLY A 67 -26.72 -3.90 4.33
C GLY A 67 -25.23 -4.24 4.51
N HIS A 68 -24.92 -5.33 5.21
CA HIS A 68 -23.53 -5.80 5.39
C HIS A 68 -22.93 -6.30 4.07
N CYS A 69 -23.69 -7.06 3.26
CA CYS A 69 -23.22 -7.49 1.93
C CYS A 69 -22.92 -6.29 1.03
N ARG A 70 -23.83 -5.30 0.99
CA ARG A 70 -23.62 -4.07 0.22
C ARG A 70 -22.38 -3.29 0.67
N ALA A 71 -22.10 -3.25 1.97
CA ALA A 71 -20.90 -2.63 2.53
C ALA A 71 -19.62 -3.45 2.26
N PHE A 72 -19.74 -4.76 2.04
CA PHE A 72 -18.64 -5.67 1.76
C PHE A 72 -18.17 -5.61 0.29
N VAL A 73 -19.08 -5.31 -0.64
CA VAL A 73 -18.81 -5.25 -2.10
C VAL A 73 -17.52 -4.50 -2.47
N PRO A 74 -17.23 -3.28 -1.98
CA PRO A 74 -15.99 -2.58 -2.36
C PRO A 74 -14.72 -3.35 -1.98
N PHE A 75 -14.72 -4.00 -0.81
CA PHE A 75 -13.58 -4.80 -0.33
C PHE A 75 -13.43 -6.08 -1.13
N PHE A 76 -14.53 -6.77 -1.41
CA PHE A 76 -14.49 -8.02 -2.19
C PHE A 76 -14.06 -7.77 -3.65
N ARG A 77 -14.49 -6.65 -4.25
CA ARG A 77 -14.00 -6.19 -5.56
C ARG A 77 -12.50 -5.93 -5.56
N GLN A 78 -12.00 -5.22 -4.55
CA GLN A 78 -10.57 -4.95 -4.42
C GLN A 78 -9.79 -6.26 -4.26
N PHE A 79 -10.27 -7.15 -3.40
CA PHE A 79 -9.70 -8.49 -3.20
C PHE A 79 -9.65 -9.30 -4.50
N ALA A 80 -10.77 -9.42 -5.23
CA ALA A 80 -10.83 -10.17 -6.47
C ALA A 80 -9.83 -9.62 -7.51
N ASN A 81 -9.68 -8.31 -7.59
CA ASN A 81 -8.66 -7.68 -8.44
C ASN A 81 -7.23 -8.02 -7.99
N LEU A 82 -6.96 -8.05 -6.67
CA LEU A 82 -5.64 -8.42 -6.14
C LEU A 82 -5.26 -9.87 -6.47
N VAL A 83 -6.21 -10.79 -6.58
CA VAL A 83 -5.96 -12.22 -6.84
C VAL A 83 -6.31 -12.65 -8.27
N ARG A 84 -6.52 -11.71 -9.19
CA ARG A 84 -6.93 -11.99 -10.58
C ARG A 84 -6.01 -12.98 -11.31
N GLU A 85 -4.72 -12.92 -11.00
CA GLU A 85 -3.70 -13.75 -11.67
C GLU A 85 -3.68 -15.18 -11.10
N TRP A 86 -4.44 -15.46 -10.03
CA TRP A 86 -4.48 -16.76 -9.36
C TRP A 86 -5.50 -17.70 -9.98
N ASN A 87 -6.27 -17.28 -10.98
CA ASN A 87 -7.40 -18.01 -11.56
C ASN A 87 -7.08 -19.44 -12.02
N SER A 88 -5.84 -19.74 -12.43
CA SER A 88 -5.43 -21.11 -12.79
C SER A 88 -5.32 -22.06 -11.59
N VAL A 89 -5.29 -21.51 -10.37
CA VAL A 89 -5.18 -22.24 -9.11
C VAL A 89 -6.47 -22.10 -8.30
N VAL A 90 -7.02 -20.89 -8.23
CA VAL A 90 -8.27 -20.61 -7.53
C VAL A 90 -9.05 -19.45 -8.18
N THR A 91 -10.33 -19.68 -8.46
CA THR A 91 -11.24 -18.70 -9.06
C THR A 91 -12.16 -18.09 -8.00
N VAL A 92 -12.34 -16.77 -8.04
CA VAL A 92 -13.28 -16.05 -7.17
C VAL A 92 -14.66 -15.98 -7.82
N ALA A 93 -15.70 -16.34 -7.08
CA ALA A 93 -17.07 -16.37 -7.56
C ALA A 93 -18.10 -15.85 -6.53
N VAL A 94 -19.31 -15.55 -6.98
CA VAL A 94 -20.41 -15.03 -6.16
C VAL A 94 -21.75 -15.66 -6.54
N ILE A 95 -22.66 -15.80 -5.58
CA ILE A 95 -24.05 -16.22 -5.79
C ILE A 95 -25.01 -15.43 -4.91
N ASN A 96 -26.11 -14.94 -5.50
CA ASN A 96 -27.13 -14.18 -4.78
C ASN A 96 -28.19 -15.12 -4.19
N CYS A 97 -28.11 -15.41 -2.90
CA CYS A 97 -29.06 -16.24 -2.17
C CYS A 97 -30.37 -15.53 -1.80
N ALA A 98 -30.49 -14.22 -2.03
CA ALA A 98 -31.77 -13.51 -1.90
C ALA A 98 -32.75 -13.88 -3.01
N ASP A 99 -32.25 -14.35 -4.16
CA ASP A 99 -33.09 -14.80 -5.25
C ASP A 99 -33.68 -16.18 -4.94
N THR A 100 -35.01 -16.29 -5.03
CA THR A 100 -35.71 -17.58 -4.88
C THR A 100 -35.21 -18.64 -5.87
N PHE A 101 -34.70 -18.23 -7.03
CA PHE A 101 -34.08 -19.10 -8.02
C PHE A 101 -32.83 -19.81 -7.49
N ASN A 102 -32.09 -19.21 -6.55
CA ASN A 102 -30.87 -19.79 -5.97
C ASN A 102 -31.11 -20.48 -4.63
N ALA A 103 -32.36 -20.52 -4.16
CA ALA A 103 -32.67 -20.91 -2.78
C ALA A 103 -32.31 -22.37 -2.48
N GLN A 104 -32.42 -23.27 -3.45
CA GLN A 104 -32.05 -24.68 -3.25
C GLN A 104 -30.52 -24.82 -3.11
N THR A 105 -29.76 -24.25 -4.04
CA THR A 105 -28.29 -24.25 -3.98
C THR A 105 -27.76 -23.65 -2.68
N CYS A 106 -28.33 -22.54 -2.20
CA CYS A 106 -27.92 -21.94 -0.93
C CYS A 106 -28.29 -22.80 0.29
N ARG A 107 -29.42 -23.53 0.26
CA ARG A 107 -29.78 -24.50 1.31
C ARG A 107 -28.84 -25.70 1.31
N ASP A 108 -28.54 -26.27 0.15
CA ASP A 108 -27.65 -27.43 0.02
C ASP A 108 -26.22 -27.10 0.41
N ASN A 109 -25.82 -25.84 0.19
CA ASN A 109 -24.56 -25.29 0.68
C ASN A 109 -24.63 -24.83 2.14
N GLY A 110 -25.72 -25.06 2.89
CA GLY A 110 -25.81 -24.77 4.32
C GLY A 110 -25.56 -23.30 4.67
N ILE A 111 -26.06 -22.38 3.85
CA ILE A 111 -25.89 -20.93 4.06
C ILE A 111 -26.92 -20.45 5.10
N THR A 112 -26.43 -19.95 6.23
CA THR A 112 -27.26 -19.54 7.39
C THR A 112 -27.17 -18.05 7.73
N TYR A 113 -26.23 -17.32 7.13
CA TYR A 113 -26.05 -15.87 7.29
C TYR A 113 -25.34 -15.29 6.05
N TYR A 114 -25.38 -13.96 5.92
CA TYR A 114 -24.78 -13.25 4.78
C TYR A 114 -23.88 -12.07 5.23
N PRO A 115 -22.77 -11.79 4.53
CA PRO A 115 -22.16 -12.67 3.53
C PRO A 115 -21.52 -13.90 4.21
N MET A 116 -21.54 -15.04 3.52
CA MET A 116 -20.80 -16.24 3.92
C MET A 116 -19.84 -16.62 2.81
N ILE A 117 -18.57 -16.86 3.15
CA ILE A 117 -17.53 -17.16 2.16
C ILE A 117 -17.07 -18.61 2.36
N LYS A 118 -17.06 -19.36 1.26
CA LYS A 118 -16.61 -20.77 1.27
C LYS A 118 -15.55 -21.03 0.21
N TYR A 119 -14.50 -21.70 0.63
CA TYR A 119 -13.45 -22.25 -0.22
C TYR A 119 -13.78 -23.70 -0.57
N PHE A 120 -13.92 -23.97 -1.86
CA PHE A 120 -14.11 -25.30 -2.42
C PHE A 120 -12.76 -25.78 -2.97
N PRO A 121 -12.11 -26.78 -2.33
CA PRO A 121 -10.89 -27.35 -2.87
C PRO A 121 -11.14 -27.97 -4.25
N ARG A 122 -10.08 -28.14 -5.06
CA ARG A 122 -10.18 -28.76 -6.40
C ARG A 122 -10.89 -30.11 -6.38
N THR A 123 -10.67 -30.87 -5.31
CA THR A 123 -11.25 -32.22 -5.11
C THR A 123 -12.69 -32.22 -4.58
N ALA A 124 -13.31 -31.05 -4.40
CA ALA A 124 -14.69 -30.94 -3.95
C ALA A 124 -15.64 -31.63 -4.93
N ARG A 125 -16.51 -32.47 -4.38
CA ARG A 125 -17.60 -33.16 -5.08
C ARG A 125 -18.97 -32.89 -4.45
N THR A 126 -18.98 -32.33 -3.25
CA THR A 126 -20.19 -32.04 -2.47
C THR A 126 -20.00 -30.77 -1.65
N PRO A 127 -21.09 -30.07 -1.28
CA PRO A 127 -21.01 -28.85 -0.47
C PRO A 127 -20.30 -29.00 0.88
N ASN A 128 -20.36 -30.19 1.50
CA ASN A 128 -19.79 -30.45 2.83
C ASN A 128 -18.25 -30.44 2.85
N GLN A 129 -17.60 -30.51 1.68
CA GLN A 129 -16.14 -30.43 1.57
C GLN A 129 -15.63 -28.99 1.52
N ALA A 130 -16.53 -28.02 1.43
CA ALA A 130 -16.18 -26.61 1.44
C ALA A 130 -15.72 -26.17 2.84
N ARG A 131 -14.72 -25.30 2.90
CA ARG A 131 -14.19 -24.71 4.13
C ARG A 131 -14.63 -23.27 4.25
N MET A 132 -15.15 -22.88 5.40
CA MET A 132 -15.52 -21.48 5.61
C MET A 132 -14.29 -20.60 5.76
N ILE A 133 -14.36 -19.41 5.16
CA ILE A 133 -13.44 -18.30 5.41
C ILE A 133 -14.24 -17.18 6.08
N GLU A 134 -13.66 -16.56 7.10
CA GLU A 134 -14.26 -15.37 7.72
C GLU A 134 -14.27 -14.20 6.73
N ALA A 135 -15.39 -13.51 6.62
CA ALA A 135 -15.49 -12.31 5.79
C ALA A 135 -14.70 -11.17 6.45
N GLN A 136 -13.50 -10.88 5.94
CA GLN A 136 -12.63 -9.82 6.44
C GLN A 136 -12.89 -8.52 5.67
N HIS A 137 -13.12 -7.39 6.36
CA HIS A 137 -13.28 -6.07 5.74
C HIS A 137 -11.94 -5.45 5.28
N SER A 138 -11.07 -6.27 4.69
CA SER A 138 -9.76 -5.92 4.17
C SER A 138 -9.42 -6.87 3.03
N ALA A 139 -9.05 -6.31 1.88
CA ALA A 139 -8.76 -7.10 0.68
C ALA A 139 -7.50 -7.97 0.88
N GLU A 140 -6.53 -7.45 1.61
CA GLU A 140 -5.26 -8.06 1.96
C GLU A 140 -5.47 -9.22 2.95
N SER A 141 -6.34 -9.03 3.96
CA SER A 141 -6.68 -10.09 4.90
C SER A 141 -7.45 -11.22 4.21
N MET A 142 -8.37 -10.90 3.29
CA MET A 142 -9.04 -11.88 2.43
C MET A 142 -8.05 -12.64 1.54
N ARG A 143 -7.11 -11.92 0.92
CA ARG A 143 -6.04 -12.49 0.10
C ARG A 143 -5.14 -13.43 0.89
N GLU A 144 -4.77 -13.06 2.12
CA GLU A 144 -3.98 -13.90 3.01
C GLU A 144 -4.76 -15.16 3.43
N ALA A 145 -6.05 -15.02 3.78
CA ALA A 145 -6.89 -16.15 4.13
C ALA A 145 -7.05 -17.14 2.95
N LEU A 146 -7.26 -16.62 1.74
CA LEU A 146 -7.30 -17.43 0.53
C LEU A 146 -5.96 -18.14 0.27
N MET A 147 -4.84 -17.41 0.38
CA MET A 147 -3.50 -17.98 0.24
C MET A 147 -3.30 -19.16 1.21
N ARG A 148 -3.71 -19.01 2.46
CA ARG A 148 -3.60 -20.07 3.48
C ARG A 148 -4.41 -21.31 3.10
N MET A 149 -5.61 -21.14 2.51
CA MET A 149 -6.41 -22.27 2.03
C MET A 149 -5.71 -23.00 0.88
N VAL A 150 -5.21 -22.26 -0.12
CA VAL A 150 -4.47 -22.81 -1.27
C VAL A 150 -3.19 -23.52 -0.82
N ALA A 151 -2.39 -22.88 0.04
CA ALA A 151 -1.16 -23.47 0.57
C ALA A 151 -1.43 -24.76 1.37
N ASN A 152 -2.50 -24.78 2.17
CA ASN A 152 -2.88 -25.96 2.94
C ASN A 152 -3.31 -27.11 2.01
N GLU A 153 -4.11 -26.84 0.98
CA GLU A 153 -4.48 -27.85 -0.01
C GLU A 153 -3.26 -28.39 -0.76
N TYR A 154 -2.38 -27.52 -1.23
CA TYR A 154 -1.16 -27.90 -1.91
C TYR A 154 -0.24 -28.76 -1.03
N SER A 155 -0.17 -28.49 0.28
CA SER A 155 0.68 -29.24 1.22
C SER A 155 0.33 -30.74 1.28
N VAL A 156 -0.93 -31.08 0.98
CA VAL A 156 -1.46 -32.45 0.97
C VAL A 156 -1.45 -33.04 -0.44
N ALA A 157 -1.96 -32.29 -1.42
CA ALA A 157 -2.28 -32.86 -2.73
C ALA A 157 -1.16 -32.73 -3.77
N ARG A 158 -0.36 -31.66 -3.72
CA ARG A 158 0.76 -31.35 -4.64
C ARG A 158 0.42 -31.60 -6.12
N TYR A 159 -0.63 -30.96 -6.61
CA TYR A 159 -1.08 -31.12 -7.99
C TYR A 159 0.04 -30.75 -8.99
N PRO A 160 0.37 -31.63 -9.97
CA PRO A 160 1.48 -31.39 -10.90
C PRO A 160 1.33 -30.18 -11.82
N ASP A 161 0.08 -29.79 -12.10
CA ASP A 161 -0.33 -28.66 -12.92
C ASP A 161 -0.46 -27.35 -12.12
N TRP A 162 -0.31 -27.40 -10.79
CA TRP A 162 -0.21 -26.20 -9.96
C TRP A 162 1.24 -25.71 -9.88
N PRO A 163 1.46 -24.40 -9.67
CA PRO A 163 2.80 -23.89 -9.45
C PRO A 163 3.42 -24.50 -8.18
N ASN A 164 4.72 -24.74 -8.20
CA ASN A 164 5.40 -25.38 -7.08
C ASN A 164 5.58 -24.42 -5.89
N LEU A 165 4.68 -24.52 -4.91
CA LEU A 165 4.65 -23.64 -3.71
C LEU A 165 5.65 -24.04 -2.61
N SER A 166 6.40 -25.13 -2.80
CA SER A 166 7.39 -25.61 -1.81
C SER A 166 8.63 -24.74 -1.82
N HIS A 167 9.31 -24.63 -0.67
CA HIS A 167 10.63 -23.99 -0.61
C HIS A 167 11.67 -24.77 -1.40
N ILE A 168 12.62 -24.06 -1.98
CA ILE A 168 13.84 -24.63 -2.53
C ILE A 168 14.73 -25.08 -1.38
N TYR A 169 15.06 -26.36 -1.35
CA TYR A 169 16.11 -26.91 -0.52
C TYR A 169 17.37 -27.10 -1.36
N VAL A 170 18.50 -26.57 -0.89
CA VAL A 170 19.80 -26.66 -1.57
C VAL A 170 20.81 -27.30 -0.63
N ASP A 171 21.52 -28.29 -1.15
CA ASP A 171 22.67 -28.95 -0.53
C ASP A 171 23.90 -28.94 -1.47
N SER A 172 24.98 -29.59 -1.06
CA SER A 172 26.24 -29.65 -1.82
C SER A 172 26.14 -30.37 -3.17
N THR A 173 25.06 -31.11 -3.41
CA THR A 173 24.82 -31.88 -4.64
C THR A 173 23.80 -31.23 -5.57
N THR A 174 23.15 -30.17 -5.10
CA THR A 174 22.08 -29.50 -5.84
C THR A 174 22.65 -28.80 -7.08
N THR A 175 22.13 -29.17 -8.24
CA THR A 175 22.48 -28.60 -9.54
C THR A 175 21.67 -27.34 -9.83
N TYR A 176 22.19 -26.48 -10.71
CA TYR A 176 21.45 -25.28 -11.16
C TYR A 176 20.07 -25.64 -11.75
N GLY A 177 19.98 -26.75 -12.50
CA GLY A 177 18.72 -27.21 -13.10
C GLY A 177 17.63 -27.50 -12.07
N GLN A 178 17.98 -27.96 -10.86
CA GLN A 178 17.01 -28.23 -9.79
C GLN A 178 16.36 -26.95 -9.23
N LEU A 179 16.95 -25.76 -9.43
CA LEU A 179 16.30 -24.50 -9.08
C LEU A 179 15.04 -24.25 -9.94
N TRP A 180 14.97 -24.86 -11.11
CA TRP A 180 13.88 -24.72 -12.08
C TRP A 180 12.81 -25.82 -11.95
N GLU A 181 12.86 -26.64 -10.90
CA GLU A 181 11.87 -27.69 -10.66
C GLU A 181 10.45 -27.11 -10.54
N GLY A 182 9.52 -27.62 -11.36
CA GLY A 182 8.14 -27.13 -11.44
C GLY A 182 7.97 -25.85 -12.27
N VAL A 183 9.02 -25.40 -12.96
CA VAL A 183 8.97 -24.27 -13.91
C VAL A 183 8.90 -24.82 -15.34
N PRO A 184 7.94 -24.40 -16.18
CA PRO A 184 7.84 -24.83 -17.57
C PRO A 184 9.15 -24.62 -18.34
N GLU A 185 9.49 -25.53 -19.26
CA GLU A 185 10.70 -25.40 -20.10
C GLU A 185 10.67 -24.15 -20.98
N SER A 186 9.48 -23.63 -21.30
CA SER A 186 9.30 -22.40 -22.08
C SER A 186 9.74 -21.13 -21.36
N ALA A 187 9.86 -21.16 -20.02
CA ALA A 187 10.18 -19.96 -19.25
C ALA A 187 11.68 -19.67 -19.30
N ASP A 188 12.06 -18.54 -19.90
CA ASP A 188 13.45 -18.08 -19.98
C ASP A 188 13.99 -17.56 -18.64
N TYR A 189 13.08 -17.14 -17.76
CA TYR A 189 13.42 -16.49 -16.50
C TYR A 189 12.86 -17.24 -15.30
N LEU A 190 13.56 -17.12 -14.18
CA LEU A 190 13.15 -17.62 -12.86
C LEU A 190 13.33 -16.53 -11.83
N ALA A 191 12.26 -16.17 -11.14
CA ALA A 191 12.33 -15.32 -9.95
C ALA A 191 12.26 -16.18 -8.68
N ILE A 192 13.24 -16.02 -7.80
CA ILE A 192 13.27 -16.66 -6.50
C ILE A 192 13.08 -15.59 -5.43
N ILE A 193 12.00 -15.71 -4.65
CA ILE A 193 11.79 -14.86 -3.48
C ILE A 193 12.42 -15.51 -2.24
N PHE A 194 13.26 -14.75 -1.55
CA PHE A 194 13.90 -15.11 -0.30
C PHE A 194 13.15 -14.43 0.83
N GLU A 195 12.68 -15.20 1.81
CA GLU A 195 11.89 -14.71 2.94
C GLU A 195 12.34 -15.35 4.25
N GLU A 196 12.10 -14.69 5.40
CA GLU A 196 12.49 -15.26 6.70
C GLU A 196 11.56 -16.37 7.18
N TYR A 197 10.26 -16.22 6.89
CA TYR A 197 9.19 -17.10 7.33
C TYR A 197 8.18 -17.25 6.20
N ASP A 198 7.33 -18.26 6.29
CA ASP A 198 6.18 -18.39 5.42
C ASP A 198 5.24 -17.20 5.56
N GLY A 199 5.39 -16.22 4.67
CA GLY A 199 4.57 -15.00 4.68
C GLY A 199 4.09 -14.61 3.29
N ILE A 200 5.02 -14.38 2.37
CA ILE A 200 4.71 -13.74 1.09
C ILE A 200 5.06 -14.61 -0.12
N GLY A 201 5.90 -15.63 0.03
CA GLY A 201 6.39 -16.39 -1.12
C GLY A 201 5.32 -17.17 -1.84
N VAL A 202 4.29 -17.67 -1.15
CA VAL A 202 3.13 -18.30 -1.83
C VAL A 202 2.38 -17.27 -2.67
N GLN A 203 2.09 -16.10 -2.11
CA GLN A 203 1.39 -15.03 -2.84
C GLN A 203 2.19 -14.59 -4.06
N PHE A 204 3.51 -14.43 -3.90
CA PHE A 204 4.43 -14.10 -4.99
C PHE A 204 4.37 -15.12 -6.14
N ILE A 205 4.35 -16.41 -5.82
CA ILE A 205 4.26 -17.46 -6.84
C ILE A 205 2.89 -17.43 -7.53
N LEU A 206 1.80 -17.26 -6.78
CA LEU A 206 0.44 -17.20 -7.33
C LEU A 206 0.23 -15.97 -8.22
N ASP A 207 0.79 -14.82 -7.85
CA ASP A 207 0.74 -13.58 -8.65
C ASP A 207 1.43 -13.74 -10.03
N LEU A 208 2.42 -14.63 -10.13
CA LEU A 208 3.16 -14.89 -11.36
C LEU A 208 2.61 -16.10 -12.15
N SER A 209 1.61 -16.80 -11.62
CA SER A 209 1.16 -18.08 -12.17
C SER A 209 0.56 -17.97 -13.59
N SER A 210 -0.14 -16.87 -13.89
CA SER A 210 -0.66 -16.59 -15.24
C SER A 210 0.43 -16.34 -16.29
N ARG A 211 1.65 -16.02 -15.85
CA ARG A 211 2.83 -15.72 -16.69
C ARG A 211 3.91 -16.80 -16.59
N SER A 212 3.57 -17.96 -16.04
CA SER A 212 4.47 -19.10 -15.84
C SER A 212 5.20 -19.56 -17.10
N HIS A 213 4.64 -19.31 -18.29
CA HIS A 213 5.27 -19.61 -19.57
C HIS A 213 6.48 -18.70 -19.90
N MET A 214 6.55 -17.49 -19.34
CA MET A 214 7.67 -16.55 -19.52
C MET A 214 8.59 -16.49 -18.29
N LEU A 215 7.98 -16.52 -17.10
CA LEU A 215 8.66 -16.29 -15.82
C LEU A 215 8.22 -17.33 -14.80
N GLY A 216 9.12 -18.24 -14.48
CA GLY A 216 8.97 -19.15 -13.35
C GLY A 216 9.08 -18.41 -12.01
N ALA A 217 8.40 -18.91 -11.00
CA ALA A 217 8.47 -18.38 -9.64
C ALA A 217 8.75 -19.50 -8.64
N ARG A 218 9.71 -19.29 -7.75
CA ARG A 218 10.05 -20.20 -6.64
C ARG A 218 10.32 -19.37 -5.39
N ARG A 219 10.43 -20.05 -4.24
CA ARG A 219 10.68 -19.40 -2.95
C ARG A 219 11.74 -20.15 -2.14
N ALA A 220 12.49 -19.43 -1.33
CA ALA A 220 13.52 -19.98 -0.44
C ALA A 220 13.47 -19.28 0.91
N LEU A 221 13.79 -20.02 1.97
CA LEU A 221 13.88 -19.47 3.32
C LEU A 221 15.25 -18.83 3.57
N SER A 222 15.32 -17.94 4.57
CA SER A 222 16.54 -17.24 5.00
C SER A 222 17.68 -18.16 5.44
N ASN A 223 17.39 -19.41 5.78
CA ASN A 223 18.38 -20.44 6.13
C ASN A 223 18.88 -21.26 4.93
N SER A 224 18.42 -20.97 3.70
CA SER A 224 18.88 -21.66 2.50
C SER A 224 20.36 -21.35 2.20
N LEU A 225 21.12 -22.34 1.71
CA LEU A 225 22.51 -22.13 1.27
C LEU A 225 22.63 -21.06 0.17
N LEU A 226 21.58 -20.86 -0.63
CA LEU A 226 21.51 -19.83 -1.67
C LEU A 226 21.66 -18.41 -1.10
N VAL A 227 21.19 -18.16 0.13
CA VAL A 227 21.30 -16.86 0.80
C VAL A 227 22.76 -16.48 0.98
N GLY A 228 23.59 -17.43 1.44
CA GLY A 228 25.03 -17.24 1.61
C GLY A 228 25.75 -17.07 0.26
N MET A 229 25.39 -17.87 -0.73
CA MET A 229 25.98 -17.80 -2.07
C MET A 229 25.70 -16.45 -2.77
N LEU A 230 24.48 -15.93 -2.62
CA LEU A 230 24.05 -14.65 -3.18
C LEU A 230 24.35 -13.45 -2.28
N ARG A 231 24.92 -13.67 -1.09
CA ARG A 231 25.22 -12.64 -0.08
C ARG A 231 23.99 -11.80 0.29
N ILE A 232 22.83 -12.44 0.41
CA ILE A 232 21.59 -11.77 0.81
C ILE A 232 21.64 -11.47 2.32
N THR A 233 21.50 -10.20 2.69
CA THR A 233 21.52 -9.75 4.10
C THR A 233 20.19 -9.20 4.59
N GLU A 234 19.23 -9.00 3.67
CA GLU A 234 17.94 -8.38 3.97
C GLU A 234 16.82 -9.18 3.32
N PHE A 235 15.69 -9.28 4.01
CA PHE A 235 14.50 -10.00 3.56
C PHE A 235 13.26 -9.09 3.63
N PRO A 236 12.27 -9.32 2.76
CA PRO A 236 12.33 -10.22 1.61
C PRO A 236 13.15 -9.63 0.44
N THR A 237 13.79 -10.52 -0.32
CA THR A 237 14.57 -10.16 -1.52
C THR A 237 14.18 -11.08 -2.67
N VAL A 238 14.00 -10.55 -3.87
CA VAL A 238 13.80 -11.33 -5.09
C VAL A 238 15.09 -11.33 -5.90
N ALA A 239 15.55 -12.52 -6.28
CA ALA A 239 16.63 -12.68 -7.26
C ALA A 239 16.06 -13.23 -8.58
N LEU A 240 16.47 -12.64 -9.70
CA LEU A 240 16.07 -13.03 -11.05
C LEU A 240 17.22 -13.79 -11.73
N PHE A 241 16.90 -14.94 -12.30
CA PHE A 241 17.82 -15.82 -13.01
C PHE A 241 17.38 -16.01 -14.47
N ARG A 242 18.34 -16.29 -15.35
CA ARG A 242 18.10 -16.69 -16.74
C ARG A 242 18.46 -18.16 -16.92
N ARG A 243 17.70 -18.89 -17.74
CA ARG A 243 17.85 -20.35 -17.85
C ARG A 243 19.24 -20.80 -18.32
N ASP A 244 19.85 -20.03 -19.20
CA ASP A 244 21.19 -20.25 -19.77
C ASP A 244 22.32 -19.56 -18.97
N HIS A 245 22.01 -18.85 -17.87
CA HIS A 245 22.99 -18.07 -17.11
C HIS A 245 22.89 -18.36 -15.62
N GLN A 246 23.94 -18.99 -15.05
CA GLN A 246 23.93 -19.46 -13.66
C GLN A 246 24.02 -18.35 -12.59
N GLN A 247 24.32 -17.11 -12.97
CA GLN A 247 24.36 -15.98 -12.04
C GLN A 247 23.02 -15.25 -12.02
N ALA A 248 22.66 -14.71 -10.86
CA ALA A 248 21.50 -13.83 -10.75
C ALA A 248 21.72 -12.56 -11.59
N LEU A 249 20.80 -12.28 -12.52
CA LEU A 249 20.81 -11.08 -13.34
C LEU A 249 20.54 -9.82 -12.53
N TYR A 250 19.62 -9.93 -11.56
CA TYR A 250 19.15 -8.81 -10.76
C TYR A 250 18.71 -9.28 -9.39
N MET A 251 18.98 -8.47 -8.36
CA MET A 251 18.48 -8.67 -7.00
C MET A 251 17.77 -7.41 -6.54
N MET A 252 16.55 -7.57 -6.03
CA MET A 252 15.73 -6.47 -5.55
C MET A 252 15.20 -6.79 -4.17
N ARG A 253 15.44 -5.88 -3.21
CA ARG A 253 14.73 -5.91 -1.94
C ARG A 253 13.28 -5.50 -2.15
N CYS A 254 12.32 -6.32 -1.72
CA CYS A 254 10.93 -5.87 -1.69
C CYS A 254 10.78 -4.87 -0.54
N ARG A 255 10.13 -3.75 -0.80
CA ARG A 255 9.81 -2.74 0.21
C ARG A 255 8.30 -2.67 0.35
N GLU A 256 7.82 -2.41 1.56
CA GLU A 256 6.40 -2.13 1.80
C GLU A 256 5.94 -0.99 0.88
N MET A 257 4.67 -0.99 0.45
CA MET A 257 4.15 0.11 -0.38
C MET A 257 4.03 1.43 0.40
N PHE A 258 3.86 1.39 1.72
CA PHE A 258 3.39 2.52 2.52
C PHE A 258 4.31 2.94 3.67
N TYR A 259 5.60 3.15 3.41
CA TYR A 259 6.58 3.57 4.42
C TYR A 259 7.03 5.03 4.24
N ILE A 260 7.77 5.55 5.23
CA ILE A 260 8.39 6.87 5.15
C ILE A 260 9.85 6.75 4.80
N SER A 261 10.27 7.49 3.78
CA SER A 261 11.64 7.52 3.32
C SER A 261 12.37 8.79 3.78
N GLU A 262 13.50 8.60 4.47
CA GLU A 262 14.48 9.67 4.73
C GLU A 262 14.90 10.36 3.42
N THR A 263 15.12 9.59 2.35
CA THR A 263 15.52 10.10 1.03
C THR A 263 14.45 11.02 0.45
N ASP A 264 13.18 10.63 0.49
CA ASP A 264 12.08 11.43 -0.06
C ASP A 264 11.89 12.74 0.72
N MET A 265 11.96 12.69 2.06
CA MET A 265 11.85 13.89 2.89
C MET A 265 12.99 14.87 2.62
N LEU A 266 14.24 14.39 2.61
CA LEU A 266 15.41 15.24 2.38
C LEU A 266 15.44 15.82 0.97
N LYS A 267 15.07 15.03 -0.04
CA LYS A 267 14.96 15.52 -1.42
C LYS A 267 13.90 16.63 -1.51
N ALA A 268 12.73 16.41 -0.91
CA ALA A 268 11.68 17.43 -0.86
C ALA A 268 12.10 18.68 -0.10
N MET A 269 12.80 18.56 1.04
CA MET A 269 13.26 19.73 1.79
C MET A 269 14.33 20.52 1.06
N ARG A 270 15.22 19.86 0.30
CA ARG A 270 16.17 20.58 -0.55
C ARG A 270 15.44 21.37 -1.63
N MET A 271 14.50 20.74 -2.33
CA MET A 271 13.69 21.43 -3.34
C MET A 271 12.90 22.59 -2.74
N ALA A 272 12.31 22.40 -1.55
CA ALA A 272 11.53 23.41 -0.84
C ALA A 272 12.37 24.60 -0.36
N LEU A 273 13.58 24.36 0.16
CA LEU A 273 14.41 25.43 0.75
C LEU A 273 15.37 26.05 -0.25
N TYR A 274 15.74 25.33 -1.31
CA TYR A 274 16.66 25.83 -2.32
C TYR A 274 15.87 26.18 -3.60
N ASP A 275 15.40 25.19 -4.34
CA ASP A 275 14.81 25.41 -5.68
C ASP A 275 13.59 26.34 -5.63
N GLU A 276 12.67 26.18 -4.67
CA GLU A 276 11.47 27.00 -4.55
C GLU A 276 11.77 28.43 -4.05
N VAL A 277 12.70 28.57 -3.10
CA VAL A 277 13.03 29.87 -2.49
C VAL A 277 13.77 30.76 -3.49
N ILE A 278 14.70 30.21 -4.26
CA ILE A 278 15.51 30.99 -5.22
C ILE A 278 14.71 31.46 -6.45
N ARG A 279 13.47 30.99 -6.64
CA ARG A 279 12.55 31.55 -7.65
C ARG A 279 12.05 32.94 -7.27
N THR A 280 12.24 33.37 -6.02
CA THR A 280 11.88 34.72 -5.56
C THR A 280 12.69 35.76 -6.34
N PRO A 281 12.07 36.78 -6.95
CA PRO A 281 12.81 37.82 -7.64
C PRO A 281 13.45 38.79 -6.65
N GLY A 282 14.77 38.99 -6.76
CA GLY A 282 15.51 40.01 -6.00
C GLY A 282 15.69 39.67 -4.53
N TYR A 283 14.67 39.92 -3.70
CA TYR A 283 14.76 39.88 -2.24
C TYR A 283 13.67 39.03 -1.59
N ILE A 284 14.03 38.33 -0.53
CA ILE A 284 13.12 37.67 0.41
C ILE A 284 12.88 38.66 1.56
N GLN A 285 11.65 39.16 1.68
CA GLN A 285 11.30 40.23 2.62
C GLN A 285 9.92 40.02 3.24
N ASP A 286 9.62 40.80 4.28
CA ASP A 286 8.29 40.88 4.91
C ASP A 286 7.73 39.51 5.36
N GLU A 287 6.48 39.21 4.99
CA GLU A 287 5.80 37.96 5.31
C GLU A 287 6.52 36.73 4.72
N ASN A 288 7.22 36.88 3.58
CA ASN A 288 7.97 35.78 2.98
C ASN A 288 9.21 35.46 3.81
N LEU A 289 9.93 36.48 4.30
CA LEU A 289 11.07 36.29 5.20
C LEU A 289 10.63 35.68 6.53
N THR A 290 9.50 36.14 7.07
CA THR A 290 8.90 35.61 8.30
C THR A 290 8.51 34.14 8.12
N GLY A 291 7.76 33.84 7.07
CA GLY A 291 7.31 32.49 6.75
C GLY A 291 8.45 31.51 6.48
N LEU A 292 9.51 31.95 5.79
CA LEU A 292 10.71 31.14 5.59
C LEU A 292 11.42 30.88 6.91
N THR A 293 11.60 31.92 7.73
CA THR A 293 12.32 31.78 9.01
C THR A 293 11.57 30.87 9.98
N ASP A 294 10.25 31.00 10.07
CA ASP A 294 9.40 30.17 10.91
C ASP A 294 9.40 28.69 10.46
N PHE A 295 9.45 28.45 9.15
CA PHE A 295 9.52 27.10 8.59
C PHE A 295 10.89 26.45 8.78
N VAL A 296 11.98 27.17 8.53
CA VAL A 296 13.34 26.69 8.81
C VAL A 296 13.54 26.47 10.31
N THR A 297 12.93 27.29 11.17
CA THR A 297 12.92 27.09 12.62
C THR A 297 12.22 25.78 12.99
N LEU A 298 11.03 25.52 12.44
CA LEU A 298 10.30 24.27 12.65
C LEU A 298 11.15 23.05 12.26
N LEU A 299 11.80 23.10 11.09
CA LEU A 299 12.71 22.05 10.63
C LEU A 299 13.91 21.88 11.56
N SER A 300 14.56 22.97 11.97
CA SER A 300 15.74 22.92 12.83
C SER A 300 15.47 22.25 14.18
N ASN A 301 14.25 22.43 14.71
CA ASN A 301 13.87 21.90 16.01
C ASN A 301 13.33 20.47 15.93
N HIS A 302 12.54 20.15 14.90
CA HIS A 302 11.68 18.96 14.91
C HIS A 302 11.85 18.03 13.71
N PHE A 303 12.82 18.28 12.80
CA PHE A 303 13.06 17.36 11.70
C PHE A 303 13.53 15.98 12.22
N PRO A 304 12.95 14.87 11.74
CA PRO A 304 13.21 13.53 12.27
C PRO A 304 14.64 13.08 12.03
N VAL A 305 15.36 12.69 13.09
CA VAL A 305 16.71 12.11 13.01
C VAL A 305 16.79 10.68 13.54
N LEU A 306 15.69 10.17 14.09
CA LEU A 306 15.56 8.81 14.58
C LEU A 306 14.36 8.16 13.90
N SER A 307 14.51 6.89 13.56
CA SER A 307 13.42 5.98 13.24
C SER A 307 13.35 4.92 14.33
N PHE A 308 12.16 4.48 14.70
CA PHE A 308 11.94 3.41 15.68
C PHE A 308 11.48 2.15 14.94
N SER A 309 11.90 0.97 15.41
CA SER A 309 11.30 -0.29 14.97
C SER A 309 10.56 -0.95 16.12
N ASN A 310 9.34 -1.39 15.84
CA ASN A 310 8.59 -2.29 16.69
C ASN A 310 8.93 -3.73 16.27
N GLU A 311 10.02 -4.28 16.78
CA GLU A 311 10.15 -5.74 16.73
C GLU A 311 9.11 -6.35 17.66
N ILE A 312 8.06 -6.93 17.07
CA ILE A 312 7.07 -7.77 17.75
C ILE A 312 7.76 -9.10 18.12
N ARG A 313 8.79 -9.05 18.95
CA ARG A 313 9.51 -10.23 19.44
C ARG A 313 9.80 -10.12 20.91
N ARG A 314 8.81 -10.51 21.74
CA ARG A 314 8.93 -11.01 23.13
C ARG A 314 9.80 -10.20 24.12
N SER A 315 10.32 -9.05 23.75
CA SER A 315 11.23 -8.19 24.49
C SER A 315 10.72 -6.76 24.34
N LYS A 316 10.38 -6.12 25.46
CA LYS A 316 9.93 -4.72 25.55
C LYS A 316 11.07 -3.73 25.25
N ARG A 317 11.87 -3.93 24.19
CA ARG A 317 12.92 -3.00 23.77
C ARG A 317 12.61 -2.46 22.39
N THR A 318 12.16 -1.21 22.34
CA THR A 318 12.12 -0.39 21.13
C THR A 318 13.57 -0.08 20.73
N THR A 319 13.98 -0.51 19.55
CA THR A 319 15.29 -0.14 18.98
C THR A 319 15.11 1.08 18.07
N SER A 320 16.02 2.04 18.17
CA SER A 320 16.00 3.24 17.33
C SER A 320 17.19 3.24 16.37
N THR A 321 16.95 3.55 15.11
CA THR A 321 17.96 3.74 14.06
C THR A 321 18.19 5.22 13.82
N ILE A 322 19.46 5.64 13.76
CA ILE A 322 19.84 7.02 13.44
C ILE A 322 19.73 7.24 11.93
N LEU A 323 19.00 8.29 11.55
CA LEU A 323 18.87 8.80 10.18
C LEU A 323 20.04 9.75 9.91
N LYS A 324 21.17 9.18 9.44
CA LYS A 324 22.46 9.90 9.34
C LYS A 324 22.40 11.14 8.47
N ASN A 325 21.60 11.14 7.40
CA ASN A 325 21.51 12.29 6.50
C ASN A 325 20.56 13.34 7.10
N SER A 326 19.47 12.92 7.73
CA SER A 326 18.61 13.82 8.50
C SER A 326 19.35 14.53 9.63
N GLU A 327 20.24 13.84 10.33
CA GLU A 327 21.02 14.41 11.42
C GLU A 327 21.92 15.56 10.92
N ARG A 328 22.60 15.35 9.79
CA ARG A 328 23.38 16.39 9.11
C ARG A 328 22.51 17.49 8.50
N ALA A 329 21.36 17.15 7.93
CA ALA A 329 20.41 18.13 7.38
C ALA A 329 19.85 19.05 8.47
N ARG A 330 19.61 18.54 9.68
CA ARG A 330 19.17 19.35 10.82
C ARG A 330 20.20 20.40 11.20
N LEU A 331 21.50 20.10 11.08
CA LEU A 331 22.57 21.09 11.26
C LEU A 331 22.52 22.19 10.18
N VAL A 332 22.22 21.82 8.93
CA VAL A 332 21.97 22.81 7.87
C VAL A 332 20.80 23.73 8.25
N PHE A 333 19.69 23.17 8.71
CA PHE A 333 18.52 23.95 9.13
C PHE A 333 18.82 24.88 10.31
N ILE A 334 19.61 24.45 11.29
CA ILE A 334 20.04 25.27 12.43
C ILE A 334 20.82 26.49 11.95
N HIS A 335 21.81 26.31 11.08
CA HIS A 335 22.62 27.43 10.60
C HIS A 335 21.87 28.34 9.63
N MET A 336 20.97 27.79 8.82
CA MET A 336 20.08 28.60 7.99
C MET A 336 19.11 29.42 8.84
N ARG A 337 18.57 28.86 9.93
CA ARG A 337 17.76 29.61 10.90
C ARG A 337 18.56 30.77 11.49
N GLU A 338 19.76 30.52 12.01
CA GLU A 338 20.62 31.57 12.60
C GLU A 338 20.91 32.70 11.61
N TYR A 339 21.22 32.34 10.36
CA TYR A 339 21.42 33.31 9.29
C TYR A 339 20.15 34.16 9.06
N LEU A 340 18.98 33.53 8.88
CA LEU A 340 17.73 34.25 8.64
C LEU A 340 17.33 35.14 9.83
N GLU A 341 17.48 34.65 11.06
CA GLU A 341 17.23 35.43 12.29
C GLU A 341 18.15 36.67 12.36
N SER A 342 19.43 36.54 11.99
CA SER A 342 20.37 37.68 11.95
C SER A 342 19.99 38.76 10.93
N ARG A 343 19.13 38.42 9.96
CA ARG A 343 18.66 39.33 8.90
C ARG A 343 17.27 39.89 9.18
N LYS A 344 16.55 39.44 10.22
CA LYS A 344 15.21 39.95 10.56
C LYS A 344 15.18 41.46 10.79
N SER A 345 16.22 42.03 11.41
CA SER A 345 16.29 43.48 11.67
C SER A 345 16.31 44.33 10.39
N ARG A 346 16.82 43.78 9.29
CA ARG A 346 16.84 44.43 7.97
C ARG A 346 15.58 44.14 7.16
N ASN A 347 14.77 43.17 7.60
CA ASN A 347 13.54 42.69 6.96
C ASN A 347 13.69 42.32 5.47
N ALA A 348 14.91 42.07 4.99
CA ALA A 348 15.20 41.75 3.60
C ALA A 348 16.48 40.93 3.48
N VAL A 349 16.46 39.92 2.60
CA VAL A 349 17.60 39.07 2.25
C VAL A 349 17.70 38.98 0.72
N PRO A 350 18.81 39.43 0.09
CA PRO A 350 19.03 39.19 -1.33
C PRO A 350 19.02 37.69 -1.63
N VAL A 351 18.30 37.27 -2.66
CA VAL A 351 18.13 35.85 -3.01
C VAL A 351 19.47 35.20 -3.36
N ASP A 352 20.37 35.93 -4.03
CA ASP A 352 21.72 35.46 -4.33
C ASP A 352 22.56 35.22 -3.06
N GLU A 353 22.34 36.03 -2.01
CA GLU A 353 23.04 35.85 -0.73
C GLU A 353 22.50 34.63 0.01
N TYR A 354 21.17 34.46 0.03
CA TYR A 354 20.52 33.26 0.56
C TYR A 354 21.02 31.99 -0.14
N LYS A 355 21.08 32.01 -1.48
CA LYS A 355 21.57 30.89 -2.30
C LYS A 355 22.99 30.49 -1.92
N ARG A 356 23.93 31.46 -1.91
CA ARG A 356 25.32 31.21 -1.53
C ARG A 356 25.44 30.69 -0.10
N GLN A 357 24.65 31.23 0.82
CA GLN A 357 24.65 30.77 2.21
C GLN A 357 24.17 29.32 2.30
N PHE A 358 23.07 28.96 1.62
CA PHE A 358 22.55 27.60 1.62
C PHE A 358 23.57 26.61 1.05
N GLU A 359 24.15 26.90 -0.12
CA GLU A 359 25.18 26.05 -0.75
C GLU A 359 26.40 25.87 0.15
N ASN A 360 26.83 26.94 0.81
CA ASN A 360 27.97 26.89 1.72
C ASN A 360 27.69 26.00 2.93
N VAL A 361 26.53 26.17 3.58
CA VAL A 361 26.15 25.36 4.76
C VAL A 361 25.90 23.90 4.34
N GLU A 362 25.23 23.66 3.21
CA GLU A 362 25.03 22.32 2.66
C GLU A 362 26.37 21.59 2.43
N ARG A 363 27.37 22.29 1.87
CA ARG A 363 28.72 21.77 1.66
C ARG A 363 29.45 21.46 2.97
N VAL A 364 29.34 22.33 3.97
CA VAL A 364 29.96 22.13 5.30
C VAL A 364 29.47 20.84 5.95
N TYR A 365 28.18 20.50 5.79
CA TYR A 365 27.59 19.28 6.33
C TYR A 365 27.58 18.09 5.35
N ALA A 366 28.53 18.10 4.41
CA ALA A 366 28.77 17.02 3.45
C ALA A 366 27.55 16.64 2.60
N HIS A 367 26.86 17.66 2.07
CA HIS A 367 25.74 17.52 1.13
C HIS A 367 24.70 16.50 1.59
N PRO A 368 24.01 16.74 2.72
CA PRO A 368 23.10 15.76 3.31
C PRO A 368 21.84 15.51 2.48
N PHE A 369 21.53 16.39 1.51
CA PHE A 369 20.34 16.28 0.70
C PHE A 369 20.60 15.51 -0.62
N PRO A 370 19.81 14.46 -0.93
CA PRO A 370 20.04 13.67 -2.12
C PRO A 370 19.49 14.35 -3.39
N VAL A 371 20.39 14.79 -4.28
CA VAL A 371 20.01 15.43 -5.56
C VAL A 371 19.65 14.38 -6.61
N ASN A 372 20.56 13.43 -6.86
CA ASN A 372 20.45 12.44 -7.94
C ASN A 372 19.79 11.11 -7.53
N ALA A 373 19.29 11.00 -6.29
CA ALA A 373 18.59 9.79 -5.86
C ALA A 373 17.21 9.69 -6.52
N SER A 374 16.79 8.48 -6.83
CA SER A 374 15.39 8.21 -7.20
C SER A 374 14.47 8.41 -6.00
N TRP A 375 13.25 8.90 -6.25
CA TRP A 375 12.18 8.84 -5.26
C TRP A 375 11.95 7.38 -4.85
N GLN A 376 11.60 7.19 -3.58
CA GLN A 376 11.39 5.91 -2.95
C GLN A 376 9.88 5.67 -2.76
N HIS A 377 9.33 5.91 -1.55
CA HIS A 377 7.89 5.80 -1.31
C HIS A 377 7.10 6.76 -2.21
N CYS A 378 7.66 7.94 -2.49
CA CYS A 378 7.03 8.96 -3.32
C CYS A 378 7.26 8.76 -4.84
N LYS A 379 7.81 7.63 -5.27
CA LYS A 379 7.93 7.31 -6.69
C LYS A 379 6.55 7.07 -7.29
N GLY A 380 6.23 7.78 -8.37
CA GLY A 380 5.05 7.52 -9.18
C GLY A 380 5.30 6.40 -10.19
N THR A 381 4.22 5.87 -10.78
CA THR A 381 4.28 4.90 -11.88
C THR A 381 4.99 5.49 -13.10
N LEU A 382 4.83 6.78 -13.33
CA LEU A 382 5.59 7.57 -14.32
C LEU A 382 6.33 8.73 -13.64
N PRO A 383 7.42 9.25 -14.24
CA PRO A 383 8.19 10.37 -13.68
C PRO A 383 7.38 11.66 -13.44
N THR A 384 6.25 11.83 -14.15
CA THR A 384 5.34 12.97 -14.03
C THR A 384 4.43 12.92 -12.81
N PHE A 385 4.30 11.75 -12.16
CA PHE A 385 3.41 11.56 -11.01
C PHE A 385 4.16 11.63 -9.68
N ARG A 386 3.43 12.03 -8.63
CA ARG A 386 3.86 12.02 -7.22
C ARG A 386 5.15 12.85 -6.99
N GLY A 387 6.26 12.22 -6.62
CA GLY A 387 7.55 12.86 -6.42
C GLY A 387 7.54 13.96 -5.35
N TYR A 388 7.93 15.17 -5.76
CA TYR A 388 8.18 16.31 -4.88
C TYR A 388 7.01 16.61 -3.93
N THR A 389 5.78 16.69 -4.45
CA THR A 389 4.62 17.05 -3.63
C THR A 389 4.25 15.95 -2.63
N CYS A 390 4.51 14.67 -2.97
CA CYS A 390 4.38 13.57 -2.01
C CYS A 390 5.41 13.72 -0.88
N GLY A 391 6.67 13.97 -1.21
CA GLY A 391 7.73 14.14 -0.20
C GLY A 391 7.45 15.33 0.72
N LEU A 392 6.93 16.42 0.16
CA LEU A 392 6.56 17.62 0.92
C LEU A 392 5.45 17.34 1.94
N TRP A 393 4.36 16.67 1.53
CA TRP A 393 3.31 16.25 2.46
C TRP A 393 3.83 15.29 3.53
N THR A 394 4.64 14.30 3.15
CA THR A 394 5.27 13.37 4.10
C THR A 394 6.08 14.11 5.15
N THR A 395 6.89 15.09 4.75
CA THR A 395 7.66 15.90 5.70
C THR A 395 6.76 16.76 6.59
N PHE A 396 5.71 17.40 6.06
CA PHE A 396 4.79 18.19 6.89
C PHE A 396 4.11 17.35 7.97
N HIS A 397 3.63 16.15 7.62
CA HIS A 397 3.06 15.22 8.59
C HIS A 397 4.10 14.78 9.63
N ALA A 398 5.31 14.41 9.19
CA ALA A 398 6.39 14.01 10.09
C ALA A 398 6.73 15.14 11.08
N LEU A 399 6.79 16.39 10.63
CA LEU A 399 7.03 17.54 11.51
C LEU A 399 5.93 17.70 12.57
N THR A 400 4.65 17.56 12.21
CA THR A 400 3.56 17.64 13.20
C THR A 400 3.65 16.55 14.27
N VAL A 401 4.05 15.34 13.89
CA VAL A 401 4.23 14.21 14.81
C VAL A 401 5.45 14.41 15.69
N HIS A 402 6.59 14.78 15.11
CA HIS A 402 7.82 14.99 15.86
C HIS A 402 7.72 16.20 16.80
N THR A 403 7.07 17.29 16.38
CA THR A 403 6.74 18.39 17.31
C THR A 403 5.92 17.89 18.48
N TYR A 404 4.85 17.12 18.25
CA TYR A 404 4.04 16.56 19.33
C TYR A 404 4.87 15.70 20.31
N ILE A 405 5.76 14.85 19.80
CA ILE A 405 6.60 13.97 20.61
C ILE A 405 7.61 14.77 21.44
N ASP A 406 8.32 15.70 20.80
CA ASP A 406 9.34 16.52 21.45
C ASP A 406 8.75 17.40 22.56
N THR A 407 7.50 17.81 22.39
CA THR A 407 6.81 18.70 23.33
C THR A 407 5.82 17.99 24.25
N ILE A 408 5.80 16.65 24.30
CA ILE A 408 4.78 15.90 25.05
C ILE A 408 4.76 16.20 26.56
N LYS A 409 5.90 16.63 27.11
CA LYS A 409 6.05 17.01 28.53
C LYS A 409 5.88 18.50 28.78
N ASP A 410 5.73 19.31 27.73
CA ASP A 410 5.55 20.75 27.84
C ASP A 410 4.06 21.07 28.05
N SER A 411 3.79 21.94 29.02
CA SER A 411 2.43 22.35 29.41
C SER A 411 1.88 23.50 28.54
N ASN A 412 2.74 24.22 27.80
CA ASN A 412 2.38 25.45 27.07
C ASN A 412 2.72 25.40 25.57
N VAL A 413 2.47 24.26 24.92
CA VAL A 413 2.73 24.08 23.49
C VAL A 413 1.72 24.84 22.64
N ASN A 414 2.20 25.77 21.81
CA ASN A 414 1.37 26.39 20.78
C ASN A 414 1.20 25.44 19.58
N ALA A 415 0.14 24.64 19.60
CA ALA A 415 -0.18 23.67 18.55
C ALA A 415 -0.48 24.28 17.17
N LEU A 416 -0.82 25.58 17.10
CA LEU A 416 -1.02 26.28 15.83
C LEU A 416 0.30 26.66 15.15
N LYS A 417 1.37 26.90 15.92
CA LYS A 417 2.63 27.43 15.40
C LYS A 417 3.22 26.56 14.28
N PRO A 418 3.37 25.22 14.43
CA PRO A 418 3.88 24.37 13.34
C PRO A 418 3.05 24.46 12.05
N LEU A 419 1.73 24.45 12.18
CA LEU A 419 0.82 24.53 11.03
C LEU A 419 0.88 25.90 10.34
N LYS A 420 1.04 26.98 11.12
CA LYS A 420 1.22 28.34 10.62
C LYS A 420 2.56 28.53 9.93
N SER A 421 3.64 27.93 10.45
CA SER A 421 4.95 27.90 9.77
C SER A 421 4.84 27.23 8.39
N ILE A 422 4.17 26.08 8.31
CA ILE A 422 3.92 25.38 7.03
C ILE A 422 3.09 26.26 6.08
N GLN A 423 1.99 26.85 6.57
CA GLN A 423 1.14 27.74 5.77
C GLN A 423 1.90 28.98 5.27
N GLY A 424 2.75 29.58 6.11
CA GLY A 424 3.57 30.72 5.76
C GLY A 424 4.53 30.41 4.61
N TRP A 425 5.22 29.27 4.69
CA TRP A 425 6.10 28.84 3.60
C TRP A 425 5.33 28.50 2.32
N VAL A 426 4.20 27.78 2.40
CA VAL A 426 3.37 27.47 1.22
C VAL A 426 2.87 28.75 0.55
N ARG A 427 2.43 29.75 1.32
CA ARG A 427 1.99 31.05 0.80
C ARG A 427 3.11 31.77 0.03
N GLY A 428 4.31 31.79 0.59
CA GLY A 428 5.43 32.55 0.05
C GLY A 428 6.14 31.87 -1.13
N PHE A 429 6.31 30.55 -1.07
CA PHE A 429 7.32 29.88 -1.90
C PHE A 429 6.82 28.70 -2.73
N PHE A 430 5.69 28.06 -2.41
CA PHE A 430 5.29 26.85 -3.15
C PHE A 430 4.95 27.17 -4.62
N GLY A 431 5.58 26.45 -5.57
CA GLY A 431 5.59 26.84 -6.99
C GLY A 431 4.30 26.60 -7.77
N CYS A 432 3.51 25.61 -7.40
CA CYS A 432 2.22 25.38 -8.05
C CYS A 432 1.19 26.41 -7.56
N GLN A 433 0.97 27.49 -8.34
CA GLN A 433 0.04 28.56 -7.98
C GLN A 433 -1.40 28.05 -7.74
N HIS A 434 -1.88 27.14 -8.58
CA HIS A 434 -3.21 26.53 -8.42
C HIS A 434 -3.31 25.77 -7.08
N CYS A 435 -2.33 24.92 -6.80
CA CYS A 435 -2.25 24.14 -5.57
C CYS A 435 -2.13 25.04 -4.33
N LYS A 436 -1.33 26.11 -4.41
CA LYS A 436 -1.16 27.13 -3.38
C LYS A 436 -2.48 27.82 -3.08
N ASN A 437 -3.19 28.32 -4.09
CA ASN A 437 -4.49 28.98 -3.91
C ASN A 437 -5.49 28.07 -3.20
N HIS A 438 -5.54 26.81 -3.60
CA HIS A 438 -6.40 25.82 -2.95
C HIS A 438 -5.99 25.53 -1.50
N PHE A 439 -4.69 25.36 -1.23
CA PHE A 439 -4.20 25.14 0.11
C PHE A 439 -4.53 26.33 1.02
N MET A 440 -4.35 27.55 0.52
CA MET A 440 -4.71 28.77 1.24
C MET A 440 -6.21 28.82 1.50
N ASN A 441 -7.06 28.70 0.48
CA ASN A 441 -8.51 28.68 0.64
C ASN A 441 -8.99 27.60 1.62
N MET A 442 -8.40 26.40 1.54
CA MET A 442 -8.70 25.32 2.46
C MET A 442 -8.36 25.70 3.90
N THR A 443 -7.17 26.25 4.15
CA THR A 443 -6.67 26.53 5.51
C THR A 443 -7.13 27.86 6.09
N THR A 444 -7.78 28.72 5.30
CA THR A 444 -8.36 30.00 5.75
C THR A 444 -9.88 29.98 5.79
N ASN A 445 -10.55 29.27 4.88
CA ASN A 445 -12.01 29.36 4.71
C ASN A 445 -12.71 28.01 4.98
N ILE A 446 -12.26 26.92 4.37
CA ILE A 446 -12.96 25.62 4.45
C ILE A 446 -12.72 24.93 5.81
N LEU A 447 -11.45 24.85 6.20
CA LEU A 447 -10.97 24.26 7.44
C LEU A 447 -10.03 25.28 8.09
N PRO A 448 -10.53 26.38 8.67
CA PRO A 448 -9.67 27.46 9.16
C PRO A 448 -8.79 27.04 10.33
N MET A 449 -7.52 27.45 10.34
CA MET A 449 -6.61 27.25 11.48
C MET A 449 -6.91 28.22 12.63
N THR A 450 -7.82 27.81 13.52
CA THR A 450 -8.24 28.57 14.71
C THR A 450 -7.90 27.82 16.00
N GLU A 451 -7.72 28.53 17.11
CA GLU A 451 -7.51 27.94 18.45
C GLU A 451 -8.63 26.98 18.86
N ARG A 452 -9.87 27.23 18.40
CA ARG A 452 -11.01 26.34 18.65
C ARG A 452 -10.85 24.97 17.99
N ARG A 453 -10.15 24.89 16.85
CA ARG A 453 -9.98 23.67 16.05
C ARG A 453 -8.66 22.96 16.35
N VAL A 454 -7.65 23.69 16.83
CA VAL A 454 -6.34 23.18 17.19
C VAL A 454 -6.04 23.64 18.62
N ARG A 455 -6.66 22.96 19.59
CA ARG A 455 -6.63 23.33 21.01
C ARG A 455 -5.55 22.57 21.76
N HIS A 456 -5.43 21.29 21.47
CA HIS A 456 -4.50 20.38 22.12
C HIS A 456 -3.31 20.07 21.19
N PRO A 457 -2.13 19.72 21.73
CA PRO A 457 -0.98 19.35 20.90
C PRO A 457 -1.30 18.28 19.85
N GLN A 458 -2.12 17.29 20.21
CA GLN A 458 -2.52 16.22 19.29
C GLN A 458 -3.46 16.68 18.16
N ASP A 459 -4.10 17.84 18.29
CA ASP A 459 -4.92 18.41 17.22
C ASP A 459 -4.09 18.87 16.02
N MET A 460 -2.80 19.18 16.19
CA MET A 460 -1.97 19.65 15.06
C MET A 460 -1.81 18.55 13.99
N MET A 461 -1.58 17.31 14.44
CA MET A 461 -1.48 16.12 13.58
C MET A 461 -2.82 15.85 12.89
N THR A 462 -3.91 15.81 13.67
CA THR A 462 -5.23 15.47 13.11
C THR A 462 -5.79 16.58 12.22
N TYR A 463 -5.43 17.84 12.44
CA TYR A 463 -5.78 18.95 11.55
C TYR A 463 -5.14 18.77 10.18
N LEU A 464 -3.81 18.55 10.13
CA LEU A 464 -3.09 18.40 8.85
C LEU A 464 -3.55 17.15 8.11
N TRP A 465 -3.80 16.05 8.84
CA TRP A 465 -4.41 14.83 8.30
C TRP A 465 -5.77 15.11 7.63
N ARG A 466 -6.68 15.83 8.29
CA ARG A 466 -7.97 16.21 7.69
C ARG A 466 -7.80 17.10 6.47
N ALA A 467 -6.92 18.08 6.55
CA ALA A 467 -6.61 18.97 5.43
C ALA A 467 -6.12 18.17 4.22
N HIS A 468 -5.22 17.20 4.43
CA HIS A 468 -4.74 16.34 3.35
C HIS A 468 -5.85 15.45 2.77
N ASN A 469 -6.77 14.95 3.59
CA ASN A 469 -7.92 14.16 3.12
C ASN A 469 -8.96 14.97 2.34
N ILE A 470 -9.12 16.28 2.62
CA ILE A 470 -9.90 17.19 1.78
C ILE A 470 -9.27 17.30 0.39
N VAL A 471 -7.93 17.40 0.33
CA VAL A 471 -7.18 17.42 -0.93
C VAL A 471 -7.33 16.09 -1.67
N ASN A 472 -7.21 14.95 -0.98
CA ASN A 472 -7.40 13.62 -1.59
C ASN A 472 -8.80 13.48 -2.21
N ASN A 473 -9.85 13.89 -1.48
CA ASN A 473 -11.21 13.82 -2.00
C ASN A 473 -11.40 14.65 -3.27
N ARG A 474 -10.83 15.86 -3.30
CA ARG A 474 -10.93 16.74 -4.48
C ARG A 474 -10.16 16.19 -5.68
N LEU A 475 -9.01 15.55 -5.45
CA LEU A 475 -8.15 15.02 -6.51
C LEU A 475 -8.49 13.59 -6.92
N HIS A 476 -9.49 12.96 -6.32
CA HIS A 476 -9.93 11.62 -6.69
C HIS A 476 -10.49 11.62 -8.12
N GLY A 477 -9.94 10.80 -9.01
CA GLY A 477 -10.28 10.76 -10.44
C GLY A 477 -9.77 11.95 -11.26
N ASP A 478 -8.95 12.83 -10.68
CA ASP A 478 -8.34 13.95 -11.41
C ASP A 478 -7.26 13.45 -12.40
N PRO A 479 -7.06 14.08 -13.57
CA PRO A 479 -6.01 13.65 -14.51
C PRO A 479 -4.58 13.64 -13.96
N SER A 480 -4.32 14.34 -12.85
CA SER A 480 -3.04 14.31 -12.12
C SER A 480 -2.90 13.14 -11.15
N GLU A 481 -3.96 12.34 -10.97
CA GLU A 481 -3.95 11.13 -10.15
C GLU A 481 -3.15 10.02 -10.82
N ASP A 482 -2.27 9.39 -10.04
CA ASP A 482 -1.51 8.24 -10.50
C ASP A 482 -2.43 6.99 -10.47
N PRO A 483 -2.63 6.27 -11.58
CA PRO A 483 -3.54 5.13 -11.64
C PRO A 483 -3.20 4.00 -10.65
N GLN A 484 -1.93 3.84 -10.25
CA GLN A 484 -1.56 2.84 -9.24
C GLN A 484 -1.62 3.37 -7.80
N PHE A 485 -1.79 4.68 -7.62
CA PHE A 485 -1.86 5.34 -6.32
C PHE A 485 -3.05 6.30 -6.26
N THR A 486 -4.24 5.71 -6.37
CA THR A 486 -5.50 6.44 -6.32
C THR A 486 -5.66 7.17 -4.98
N LYS A 487 -6.22 8.37 -5.02
CA LYS A 487 -6.55 9.20 -3.87
C LYS A 487 -7.74 8.58 -3.17
N VAL A 488 -7.50 8.13 -1.95
CA VAL A 488 -8.54 7.63 -1.07
C VAL A 488 -8.57 8.44 0.21
N GLN A 489 -9.64 8.30 0.99
CA GLN A 489 -9.63 8.77 2.37
C GLN A 489 -8.62 7.93 3.16
N PHE A 490 -7.55 8.57 3.61
CA PHE A 490 -6.41 7.92 4.26
C PHE A 490 -6.54 7.96 5.79
N PRO A 491 -6.09 6.95 6.55
CA PRO A 491 -5.63 5.65 6.05
C PRO A 491 -6.83 4.84 5.51
N PRO A 492 -6.66 4.10 4.41
CA PRO A 492 -7.68 3.16 3.96
C PRO A 492 -7.87 2.04 5.01
N PRO A 493 -9.02 1.34 5.02
CA PRO A 493 -9.31 0.32 6.03
C PRO A 493 -8.26 -0.78 6.12
N PHE A 494 -7.66 -1.19 4.99
CA PHE A 494 -6.59 -2.19 5.01
C PHE A 494 -5.33 -1.74 5.74
N LEU A 495 -5.03 -0.43 5.72
CA LEU A 495 -3.86 0.14 6.38
C LEU A 495 -4.14 0.48 7.85
N CYS A 496 -5.39 0.64 8.25
CA CYS A 496 -5.73 0.81 9.66
C CYS A 496 -7.19 0.37 9.91
N PRO A 497 -7.45 -0.92 10.14
CA PRO A 497 -8.81 -1.43 10.32
C PRO A 497 -9.53 -0.76 11.50
N THR A 498 -8.78 -0.45 12.57
CA THR A 498 -9.31 0.20 13.77
C THR A 498 -9.59 1.69 13.59
N CYS A 499 -9.05 2.32 12.54
CA CYS A 499 -9.28 3.73 12.26
C CYS A 499 -10.70 4.00 11.76
N HIS A 500 -11.43 2.98 11.31
CA HIS A 500 -12.78 3.10 10.78
C HIS A 500 -13.78 2.46 11.76
N SER A 501 -14.72 3.24 12.28
CA SER A 501 -15.79 2.74 13.16
C SER A 501 -17.13 3.28 12.67
N GLY A 502 -18.07 2.39 12.35
CA GLY A 502 -19.41 2.76 11.88
C GLY A 502 -19.42 3.60 10.59
N GLY A 503 -18.45 3.40 9.69
CA GLY A 503 -18.32 4.19 8.46
C GLY A 503 -17.71 5.58 8.63
N GLN A 504 -17.19 5.92 9.81
CA GLN A 504 -16.50 7.18 10.08
C GLN A 504 -15.11 6.95 10.71
N PHE A 505 -14.23 7.95 10.58
CA PHE A 505 -12.91 7.90 11.20
C PHE A 505 -12.97 8.06 12.72
N SER A 506 -12.38 7.11 13.43
CA SER A 506 -12.07 7.24 14.85
C SER A 506 -10.88 8.18 15.03
N ARG A 507 -11.12 9.41 15.50
CA ARG A 507 -10.06 10.42 15.72
C ARG A 507 -8.91 9.90 16.58
N ARG A 508 -9.24 9.10 17.61
CA ARG A 508 -8.24 8.51 18.51
C ARG A 508 -7.38 7.48 17.80
N GLN A 509 -7.99 6.55 17.07
CA GLN A 509 -7.25 5.48 16.39
C GLN A 509 -6.42 6.03 15.23
N VAL A 510 -6.95 7.02 14.49
CA VAL A 510 -6.19 7.76 13.47
C VAL A 510 -5.00 8.47 14.09
N GLY A 511 -5.16 9.15 15.22
CA GLY A 511 -4.05 9.81 15.91
C GLY A 511 -2.95 8.82 16.28
N ILE A 512 -3.30 7.67 16.86
CA ILE A 512 -2.36 6.61 17.22
C ILE A 512 -1.64 6.06 15.98
N ALA A 513 -2.38 5.62 14.97
CA ALA A 513 -1.82 5.06 13.74
C ALA A 513 -0.92 6.06 13.01
N HIS A 514 -1.34 7.33 12.95
CA HIS A 514 -0.56 8.40 12.34
C HIS A 514 0.76 8.62 13.09
N THR A 515 0.73 8.75 14.43
CA THR A 515 1.95 8.87 15.24
C THR A 515 2.86 7.66 15.06
N THR A 516 2.33 6.43 15.12
CA THR A 516 3.13 5.21 14.98
C THR A 516 3.77 5.11 13.60
N SER A 517 3.02 5.32 12.52
CA SER A 517 3.55 5.26 11.16
C SER A 517 4.62 6.31 10.87
N LEU A 518 4.54 7.48 11.49
CA LEU A 518 5.43 8.61 11.24
C LEU A 518 6.75 8.57 12.01
N ILE A 519 6.85 7.66 12.97
CA ILE A 519 8.09 7.43 13.73
C ILE A 519 8.80 6.13 13.35
N THR A 520 8.17 5.25 12.55
CA THR A 520 8.75 3.98 12.13
C THR A 520 9.13 3.96 10.65
N SER A 521 10.33 3.46 10.32
CA SER A 521 10.80 3.29 8.92
C SER A 521 10.21 2.06 8.23
N THR A 522 9.53 1.21 8.99
CA THR A 522 8.73 0.08 8.51
C THR A 522 7.29 0.38 8.91
N SER A 523 6.41 0.48 7.93
CA SER A 523 4.98 0.60 8.14
C SER A 523 4.40 -0.76 8.53
N SER A 524 4.64 -1.18 9.78
CA SER A 524 3.74 -2.11 10.44
C SER A 524 2.52 -1.32 10.93
N ILE A 525 1.51 -1.21 10.08
CA ILE A 525 0.13 -0.98 10.53
C ILE A 525 -0.74 -2.13 10.02
#